data_AF-A0AAV5JUB4-F1
#
_entry.id   AF-A0AAV5JUB4-F1
#
_cell.length_a   1.000
_cell.length_b   1.000
_cell.length_c   1.000
_cell.angle_alpha   90.00
_cell.angle_beta   90.00
_cell.angle_gamma   90.00
#
_symmetry.space_group_name_H-M   'P 1'
#
loop_
_entity.id
_entity.type
_entity.pdbx_description
1 polymer ?
#
loop_
_entity_poly.entity_id
_entity_poly.type
_entity_poly.pdbx_seq_one_letter_code
_entity_poly.pdbx_strand_id
1 'polypeptide(L)'
;MKSSNSLSDRVGCFEIVINAPSLVYLENSVSDMDVAALTIVNVQSLVEANIDFKQWSINASHYVSVATDLMRGMSNIQTLCICGPFLMSLLGLGVTVPDLPNLIHLAIYCTTGFSLEELPYLLQCCESIETLVLKGCCTWDYVGWTLLEGNCLSFCLKTIKFLDLEPGMMK
;
A
#
# COMPACT_ATOMS: atom_id res chain seq x y z
N MET A 1 -49.56 17.05 14.39
CA MET A 1 -48.44 16.09 14.47
C MET A 1 -47.50 16.37 13.31
N LYS A 2 -46.33 16.97 13.59
CA LYS A 2 -45.27 17.13 12.59
C LYS A 2 -44.43 15.85 12.63
N SER A 3 -44.44 15.08 11.53
CA SER A 3 -43.52 13.96 11.36
C SER A 3 -42.13 14.53 11.08
N SER A 4 -41.22 14.33 12.01
CA SER A 4 -39.80 14.61 11.88
C SER A 4 -39.18 13.53 10.99
N ASN A 5 -38.92 13.87 9.72
CA ASN A 5 -38.05 13.08 8.86
C ASN A 5 -36.63 13.12 9.44
N SER A 6 -36.21 12.04 10.08
CA SER A 6 -34.82 11.85 10.51
C SER A 6 -33.93 11.71 9.27
N LEU A 7 -32.98 12.63 9.15
CA LEU A 7 -31.94 12.69 8.12
C LEU A 7 -30.83 11.62 8.31
N SER A 8 -31.18 10.43 8.80
CA SER A 8 -30.21 9.37 9.13
C SER A 8 -30.10 8.25 8.09
N ASP A 9 -30.77 8.36 6.94
CA ASP A 9 -31.11 7.16 6.16
C ASP A 9 -30.39 6.98 4.81
N ARG A 10 -29.35 7.75 4.47
CA ARG A 10 -28.58 7.53 3.24
C ARG A 10 -27.11 7.94 3.37
N VAL A 11 -26.32 7.15 4.10
CA VAL A 11 -24.87 7.08 3.79
C VAL A 11 -24.75 6.18 2.57
N GLY A 12 -24.65 6.79 1.39
CA GLY A 12 -24.57 6.07 0.14
C GLY A 12 -23.18 5.48 -0.01
N CYS A 13 -23.06 4.17 0.14
CA CYS A 13 -21.89 3.44 -0.31
C CYS A 13 -21.69 3.67 -1.82
N PHE A 14 -20.56 4.25 -2.23
CA PHE A 14 -20.25 4.47 -3.65
C PHE A 14 -19.10 3.57 -4.12
N GLU A 15 -19.19 3.15 -5.38
CA GLU A 15 -18.15 2.40 -6.09
C GLU A 15 -17.31 3.39 -6.92
N ILE A 16 -16.00 3.32 -6.77
CA ILE A 16 -15.03 4.07 -7.56
C ILE A 16 -14.44 3.12 -8.60
N VAL A 17 -14.64 3.43 -9.88
CA VAL A 17 -14.02 2.69 -10.99
C VAL A 17 -12.96 3.56 -11.65
N ILE A 18 -11.71 3.08 -11.67
CA ILE A 18 -10.60 3.75 -12.35
C ILE A 18 -10.30 2.99 -13.65
N ASN A 19 -10.64 3.63 -14.78
CA ASN A 19 -10.34 3.16 -16.13
C ASN A 19 -9.66 4.29 -16.90
N ALA A 20 -8.35 4.42 -16.72
CA ALA A 20 -7.56 5.54 -17.21
C ALA A 20 -6.23 5.04 -17.81
N PRO A 21 -6.22 4.58 -19.07
CA PRO A 21 -5.04 4.00 -19.74
C PRO A 21 -3.87 4.96 -19.97
N SER A 22 -4.06 6.26 -19.68
CA SER A 22 -3.02 7.29 -19.77
C SER A 22 -2.69 7.91 -18.40
N LEU A 23 -3.22 7.34 -17.31
CA LEU A 23 -2.89 7.76 -15.95
C LEU A 23 -1.45 7.36 -15.63
N VAL A 24 -0.59 8.33 -15.37
CA VAL A 24 0.83 8.10 -15.04
C VAL A 24 1.11 8.19 -13.54
N TYR A 25 0.22 8.86 -12.80
CA TYR A 25 0.34 9.09 -11.37
C TYR A 25 -0.99 8.82 -10.67
N LEU A 26 -0.96 8.10 -9.55
CA LEU A 26 -2.11 7.84 -8.70
C LEU A 26 -1.78 8.18 -7.25
N GLU A 27 -2.43 9.20 -6.71
CA GLU A 27 -2.47 9.43 -5.27
C GLU A 27 -3.83 9.00 -4.75
N ASN A 28 -3.83 8.00 -3.87
CA ASN A 28 -5.02 7.48 -3.25
C ASN A 28 -4.86 7.54 -1.74
N SER A 29 -5.58 8.47 -1.13
CA SER A 29 -5.77 8.53 0.32
C SER A 29 -7.24 8.31 0.64
N VAL A 30 -7.73 7.08 0.42
CA VAL A 30 -9.09 6.71 0.83
C VAL A 30 -9.14 6.68 2.35
N SER A 31 -9.71 7.75 2.93
CA SER A 31 -9.77 7.98 4.37
C SER A 31 -11.08 7.54 5.02
N ASP A 32 -12.12 7.20 4.26
CA ASP A 32 -13.48 7.13 4.82
C ASP A 32 -14.25 5.85 4.48
N MET A 33 -15.10 5.49 5.45
CA MET A 33 -15.97 4.31 5.52
C MET A 33 -17.08 4.23 4.45
N ASP A 34 -17.02 5.08 3.41
CA ASP A 34 -18.11 5.24 2.43
C ASP A 34 -17.78 4.67 1.04
N VAL A 35 -16.55 4.20 0.81
CA VAL A 35 -16.20 3.49 -0.42
C VAL A 35 -16.61 2.03 -0.29
N ALA A 36 -17.67 1.63 -1.00
CA ALA A 36 -18.10 0.24 -1.06
C ALA A 36 -17.20 -0.62 -1.94
N ALA A 37 -16.56 -0.01 -2.94
CA ALA A 37 -15.60 -0.66 -3.82
C ALA A 37 -14.69 0.33 -4.54
N LEU A 38 -13.42 -0.06 -4.66
CA LEU A 38 -12.46 0.54 -5.56
C LEU A 38 -12.05 -0.51 -6.59
N THR A 39 -12.45 -0.33 -7.84
CA THR A 39 -12.11 -1.23 -8.94
C THR A 39 -11.15 -0.53 -9.89
N ILE A 40 -9.97 -1.14 -10.08
CA ILE A 40 -8.96 -0.66 -11.01
C ILE A 40 -9.01 -1.55 -12.25
N VAL A 41 -9.46 -0.96 -13.36
CA VAL A 41 -9.72 -1.69 -14.60
C VAL A 41 -8.57 -1.55 -15.57
N ASN A 42 -8.07 -0.33 -15.77
CA ASN A 42 -7.00 -0.06 -16.73
C ASN A 42 -6.16 1.12 -16.28
N VAL A 43 -4.97 0.83 -15.78
CA VAL A 43 -3.96 1.82 -15.39
C VAL A 43 -2.57 1.39 -15.85
N GLN A 44 -2.49 0.73 -17.02
CA GLN A 44 -1.23 0.17 -17.52
C GLN A 44 -0.13 1.23 -17.73
N SER A 45 -0.47 2.50 -17.91
CA SER A 45 0.51 3.60 -18.01
C SER A 45 1.04 4.10 -16.67
N LEU A 46 0.54 3.57 -15.54
CA LEU A 46 0.85 4.07 -14.21
C LEU A 46 2.31 3.80 -13.87
N VAL A 47 3.08 4.86 -13.64
CA VAL A 47 4.51 4.80 -13.30
C VAL A 47 4.75 5.14 -11.83
N GLU A 48 3.85 5.87 -11.19
CA GLU A 48 3.98 6.25 -9.80
C GLU A 48 2.64 6.14 -9.06
N ALA A 49 2.67 5.52 -7.88
CA ALA A 49 1.51 5.44 -6.99
C ALA A 49 1.86 5.75 -5.54
N ASN A 50 1.00 6.52 -4.88
CA ASN A 50 1.01 6.74 -3.45
C ASN A 50 -0.33 6.29 -2.86
N ILE A 51 -0.30 5.22 -2.07
CA ILE A 51 -1.48 4.51 -1.62
C ILE A 51 -1.47 4.46 -0.09
N ASP A 52 -2.40 5.21 0.49
CA ASP A 52 -2.57 5.33 1.92
C ASP A 52 -4.01 4.95 2.31
N PHE A 53 -4.17 3.70 2.74
CA PHE A 53 -5.40 3.24 3.38
C PHE A 53 -5.33 3.56 4.87
N LYS A 54 -5.81 4.75 5.23
CA LYS A 54 -5.68 5.31 6.58
C LYS A 54 -6.43 4.54 7.66
N GLN A 55 -7.36 3.66 7.30
CA GLN A 55 -8.19 2.98 8.29
C GLN A 55 -8.51 1.53 7.90
N TRP A 56 -8.04 0.58 8.71
CA TRP A 56 -8.43 -0.83 8.63
C TRP A 56 -9.89 -0.98 9.09
N SER A 57 -10.84 -0.70 8.20
CA SER A 57 -12.26 -0.93 8.47
C SER A 57 -12.61 -2.42 8.30
N ILE A 58 -13.73 -2.81 8.91
CA ILE A 58 -14.08 -4.14 9.46
C ILE A 58 -14.15 -5.29 8.42
N ASN A 59 -13.95 -5.02 7.12
CA ASN A 59 -14.14 -5.99 6.05
C ASN A 59 -12.83 -6.32 5.30
N ALA A 60 -12.05 -7.26 5.86
CA ALA A 60 -10.79 -7.72 5.27
C ALA A 60 -10.94 -8.21 3.81
N SER A 61 -12.08 -8.82 3.46
CA SER A 61 -12.36 -9.28 2.10
C SER A 61 -12.38 -8.16 1.06
N HIS A 62 -12.79 -6.95 1.48
CA HIS A 62 -12.85 -5.78 0.62
C HIS A 62 -11.45 -5.30 0.23
N TYR A 63 -10.57 -5.19 1.22
CA TYR A 63 -9.18 -4.79 1.02
C TYR A 63 -8.41 -5.76 0.13
N VAL A 64 -8.66 -7.06 0.28
CA VAL A 64 -8.06 -8.09 -0.60
C VAL A 64 -8.43 -7.82 -2.06
N SER A 65 -9.71 -7.56 -2.36
CA SER A 65 -10.14 -7.28 -3.73
C SER A 65 -9.48 -6.02 -4.28
N VAL A 66 -9.50 -4.93 -3.51
CA VAL A 66 -8.92 -3.64 -3.91
C VAL A 66 -7.41 -3.77 -4.12
N ALA A 67 -6.70 -4.39 -3.18
CA ALA A 67 -5.26 -4.62 -3.29
C ALA A 67 -4.93 -5.50 -4.50
N THR A 68 -5.70 -6.56 -4.73
CA THR A 68 -5.49 -7.46 -5.89
C THR A 68 -5.67 -6.72 -7.21
N ASP A 69 -6.75 -5.95 -7.37
CA ASP A 69 -7.03 -5.22 -8.60
C ASP A 69 -6.01 -4.09 -8.82
N LEU A 70 -5.61 -3.41 -7.75
CA LEU A 70 -4.58 -2.39 -7.78
C LEU A 70 -3.24 -2.97 -8.22
N MET A 71 -2.81 -4.09 -7.63
CA MET A 71 -1.56 -4.76 -8.00
C MET A 71 -1.57 -5.26 -9.45
N ARG A 72 -2.69 -5.81 -9.92
CA ARG A 72 -2.84 -6.25 -11.32
C ARG A 72 -2.69 -5.09 -12.31
N GLY A 73 -3.13 -3.89 -11.92
CA GLY A 73 -3.03 -2.69 -12.76
C GLY A 73 -1.63 -2.09 -12.85
N MET A 74 -0.75 -2.36 -11.87
CA MET A 74 0.53 -1.65 -11.67
C MET A 74 1.76 -2.29 -12.34
N SER A 75 1.61 -3.06 -13.42
CA SER A 75 2.74 -3.78 -14.03
C SER A 75 3.90 -2.89 -14.52
N ASN A 76 3.65 -1.60 -14.75
CA ASN A 76 4.64 -0.62 -15.22
C ASN A 76 5.07 0.38 -14.13
N ILE A 77 4.72 0.12 -12.87
CA ILE A 77 5.06 1.02 -11.78
C ILE A 77 6.57 1.06 -11.55
N GLN A 78 7.09 2.27 -11.34
CA GLN A 78 8.50 2.55 -11.04
C GLN A 78 8.67 3.05 -9.62
N THR A 79 7.69 3.83 -9.13
CA THR A 79 7.69 4.38 -7.77
C THR A 79 6.41 3.97 -7.06
N LEU A 80 6.53 3.27 -5.94
CA LEU A 80 5.41 2.84 -5.12
C LEU A 80 5.61 3.33 -3.68
N CYS A 81 4.66 4.10 -3.19
CA CYS A 81 4.56 4.55 -1.81
C CYS A 81 3.33 3.89 -1.19
N ILE A 82 3.51 3.11 -0.12
CA ILE A 82 2.42 2.38 0.56
C ILE A 82 2.49 2.54 2.08
N CYS A 83 1.34 2.44 2.76
CA CYS A 83 1.31 2.35 4.21
C CYS A 83 1.40 0.90 4.73
N GLY A 84 1.88 0.72 5.97
CA GLY A 84 2.04 -0.59 6.63
C GLY A 84 0.77 -1.46 6.66
N PRO A 85 -0.43 -0.90 6.97
CA PRO A 85 -1.69 -1.64 6.87
C PRO A 85 -1.98 -2.23 5.49
N PHE A 86 -1.62 -1.51 4.42
CA PHE A 86 -1.77 -2.01 3.06
C PHE A 86 -0.84 -3.18 2.77
N LEU A 87 0.43 -3.08 3.19
CA LEU A 87 1.40 -4.16 3.06
C LEU A 87 0.94 -5.44 3.76
N MET A 88 0.39 -5.33 4.97
CA MET A 88 -0.20 -6.46 5.69
C MET A 88 -1.40 -7.06 4.97
N SER A 89 -2.27 -6.23 4.40
CA SER A 89 -3.43 -6.71 3.64
C SER A 89 -2.99 -7.47 2.39
N LEU A 90 -1.93 -6.99 1.75
CA LEU A 90 -1.36 -7.63 0.57
C LEU A 90 -0.79 -9.01 0.94
N LEU A 91 0.05 -9.09 1.96
CA LEU A 91 0.85 -10.29 2.21
C LEU A 91 0.16 -11.25 3.19
N GLY A 92 -0.47 -10.73 4.24
CA GLY A 92 -1.11 -11.53 5.29
C GLY A 92 -2.48 -12.11 4.91
N LEU A 93 -3.14 -11.59 3.88
CA LEU A 93 -4.44 -12.10 3.40
C LEU A 93 -4.31 -12.98 2.15
N GLY A 94 -3.08 -13.36 1.78
CA GLY A 94 -2.83 -14.27 0.66
C GLY A 94 -3.08 -13.66 -0.72
N VAL A 95 -2.99 -12.33 -0.85
CA VAL A 95 -3.02 -11.71 -2.18
C VAL A 95 -1.76 -12.15 -2.92
N THR A 96 -1.93 -12.72 -4.11
CA THR A 96 -0.80 -12.99 -4.97
C THR A 96 -0.23 -11.66 -5.45
N VAL A 97 0.98 -11.35 -4.98
CA VAL A 97 1.75 -10.20 -5.46
C VAL A 97 2.21 -10.52 -6.88
N PRO A 98 1.78 -9.76 -7.90
CA PRO A 98 2.32 -9.91 -9.25
C PRO A 98 3.76 -9.40 -9.29
N ASP A 99 4.52 -9.84 -10.28
CA ASP A 99 5.85 -9.30 -10.54
C ASP A 99 5.77 -7.80 -10.83
N LEU A 100 6.67 -7.05 -10.22
CA LEU A 100 6.85 -5.61 -10.39
C LEU A 100 8.23 -5.37 -11.01
N PRO A 101 8.47 -5.84 -12.26
CA PRO A 101 9.81 -5.86 -12.86
C PRO A 101 10.37 -4.46 -13.09
N ASN A 102 9.52 -3.43 -13.12
CA ASN A 102 9.91 -2.04 -13.34
C ASN A 102 10.02 -1.22 -12.05
N LEU A 103 9.73 -1.79 -10.88
CA LEU A 103 9.73 -1.04 -9.63
C LEU A 103 11.16 -0.72 -9.20
N ILE A 104 11.50 0.56 -9.16
CA ILE A 104 12.82 1.10 -8.84
C ILE A 104 12.86 1.66 -7.41
N HIS A 105 11.75 2.26 -6.97
CA HIS A 105 11.64 2.92 -5.68
C HIS A 105 10.42 2.45 -4.90
N LEU A 106 10.64 1.85 -3.73
CA LEU A 106 9.61 1.45 -2.79
C LEU A 106 9.74 2.26 -1.50
N ALA A 107 8.68 2.97 -1.11
CA ALA A 107 8.57 3.61 0.19
C ALA A 107 7.43 2.99 1.01
N ILE A 108 7.74 2.63 2.25
CA ILE A 108 6.79 2.03 3.18
C ILE A 108 6.68 2.94 4.40
N TYR A 109 5.46 3.39 4.67
CA TYR A 109 5.10 4.24 5.79
C TYR A 109 4.41 3.40 6.86
N CYS A 110 5.12 3.12 7.95
CA CYS A 110 4.56 2.39 9.08
C CYS A 110 4.20 3.35 10.20
N THR A 111 3.08 3.09 10.88
CA THR A 111 2.86 3.57 12.24
C THR A 111 3.51 2.59 13.22
N THR A 112 3.60 2.93 14.51
CA THR A 112 4.27 2.09 15.51
C THR A 112 3.60 0.70 15.62
N GLY A 113 4.40 -0.37 15.64
CA GLY A 113 3.94 -1.74 15.93
C GLY A 113 3.69 -2.66 14.72
N PHE A 114 4.11 -2.25 13.51
CA PHE A 114 4.03 -3.11 12.32
C PHE A 114 5.30 -3.94 12.13
N SER A 115 5.14 -5.26 11.96
CA SER A 115 6.23 -6.15 11.56
C SER A 115 6.41 -6.12 10.04
N LEU A 116 7.65 -6.15 9.57
CA LEU A 116 8.02 -6.21 8.16
C LEU A 116 8.47 -7.62 7.75
N GLU A 117 7.94 -8.65 8.41
CA GLU A 117 8.30 -10.05 8.18
C GLU A 117 8.05 -10.50 6.73
N GLU A 118 7.04 -9.92 6.09
CA GLU A 118 6.65 -10.27 4.72
C GLU A 118 7.40 -9.44 3.65
N LEU A 119 8.15 -8.42 4.05
CA LEU A 119 8.87 -7.53 3.13
C LEU A 119 9.84 -8.29 2.19
N PRO A 120 10.59 -9.32 2.63
CA PRO A 120 11.42 -10.11 1.73
C PRO A 120 10.66 -10.72 0.55
N TYR A 121 9.43 -11.21 0.77
CA TYR A 121 8.61 -11.80 -0.30
C TYR A 121 8.17 -10.74 -1.31
N LEU A 122 7.77 -9.55 -0.86
CA LEU A 122 7.45 -8.44 -1.77
C LEU A 122 8.68 -8.05 -2.61
N LEU A 123 9.85 -7.98 -1.99
CA LEU A 123 11.09 -7.58 -2.68
C LEU A 123 11.55 -8.63 -3.70
N GLN A 124 11.23 -9.92 -3.51
CA GLN A 124 11.49 -10.96 -4.53
C GLN A 124 10.71 -10.73 -5.82
N CYS A 125 9.55 -10.07 -5.76
CA CYS A 125 8.77 -9.69 -6.94
C CYS A 125 9.33 -8.45 -7.67
N CYS A 126 10.36 -7.79 -7.14
CA CYS A 126 10.86 -6.49 -7.62
C CYS A 126 12.29 -6.60 -8.16
N GLU A 127 12.47 -7.14 -9.37
CA GLU A 127 13.80 -7.40 -9.94
C GLU A 127 14.68 -6.15 -10.13
N SER A 128 14.06 -4.99 -10.43
CA SER A 128 14.76 -3.73 -10.69
C SER A 128 14.85 -2.80 -9.48
N ILE A 129 14.53 -3.28 -8.27
CA ILE A 129 14.46 -2.42 -7.09
C ILE A 129 15.83 -1.83 -6.75
N GLU A 130 15.92 -0.51 -6.70
CA GLU A 130 17.18 0.19 -6.38
C GLU A 130 17.11 0.87 -5.01
N THR A 131 15.93 1.39 -4.64
CA THR A 131 15.74 2.18 -3.43
C THR A 131 14.60 1.64 -2.58
N LEU A 132 14.90 1.36 -1.32
CA LEU A 132 13.93 1.06 -0.28
C LEU A 132 13.95 2.17 0.78
N VAL A 133 12.79 2.77 1.06
CA VAL A 133 12.60 3.76 2.12
C VAL A 133 11.64 3.22 3.15
N LEU A 134 12.08 3.13 4.40
CA LEU A 134 11.24 2.74 5.53
C LEU A 134 11.07 3.95 6.44
N LYS A 135 9.83 4.41 6.60
CA LYS A 135 9.50 5.56 7.46
C LYS A 135 8.59 5.15 8.62
N GLY A 136 8.96 5.53 9.84
CA GLY A 136 8.13 5.32 11.04
C GLY A 136 8.04 3.88 11.55
N CYS A 137 8.90 2.97 11.08
CA CYS A 137 8.91 1.57 11.49
C CYS A 137 9.72 1.40 12.79
N CYS A 138 9.07 1.51 13.95
CA CYS A 138 9.77 1.67 15.23
C CYS A 138 10.18 0.38 15.96
N THR A 139 10.00 -0.81 15.40
CA THR A 139 10.52 -2.07 16.00
C THR A 139 11.80 -2.51 15.30
N TRP A 140 12.85 -1.72 15.49
CA TRP A 140 14.18 -1.89 14.90
C TRP A 140 14.86 -3.22 15.29
N ASP A 141 14.48 -3.80 16.43
CA ASP A 141 15.17 -4.96 17.02
C ASP A 141 14.97 -6.27 16.24
N TYR A 142 13.94 -6.39 15.40
CA TYR A 142 13.64 -7.61 14.64
C TYR A 142 13.86 -7.49 13.13
N VAL A 143 13.58 -6.32 12.55
CA VAL A 143 13.58 -6.13 11.08
C VAL A 143 14.99 -5.98 10.51
N GLY A 144 15.91 -5.34 11.26
CA GLY A 144 17.28 -5.13 10.80
C GLY A 144 18.05 -6.43 10.61
N TRP A 145 17.77 -7.46 11.42
CA TRP A 145 18.48 -8.74 11.38
C TRP A 145 17.96 -9.65 10.26
N THR A 146 16.65 -9.74 10.06
CA THR A 146 16.05 -10.60 9.03
C THR A 146 16.28 -10.11 7.60
N LEU A 147 16.27 -8.79 7.36
CA LEU A 147 16.55 -8.23 6.02
C LEU A 147 18.03 -8.33 5.62
N LEU A 148 18.95 -8.35 6.58
CA LEU A 148 20.40 -8.39 6.33
C LEU A 148 20.96 -9.82 6.29
N GLU A 149 20.39 -10.78 7.03
CA GLU A 149 20.81 -12.19 6.99
C GLU A 149 20.21 -12.96 5.79
N GLY A 150 19.09 -12.49 5.25
CA GLY A 150 18.52 -13.02 4.00
C GLY A 150 19.34 -12.56 2.79
N ASN A 151 20.24 -13.41 2.29
CA ASN A 151 21.12 -13.21 1.12
C ASN A 151 20.46 -12.71 -0.19
N CYS A 152 19.14 -12.49 -0.24
CA CYS A 152 18.41 -12.06 -1.42
C CYS A 152 18.42 -10.53 -1.61
N LEU A 153 18.58 -9.72 -0.55
CA LEU A 153 18.37 -8.27 -0.64
C LEU A 153 19.65 -7.46 -0.86
N SER A 154 20.80 -8.00 -0.49
CA SER A 154 22.09 -7.30 -0.61
C SER A 154 22.59 -7.14 -2.06
N PHE A 155 21.99 -7.86 -3.02
CA PHE A 155 22.45 -7.85 -4.42
C PHE A 155 21.69 -6.88 -5.33
N CYS A 156 20.41 -6.59 -5.05
CA CYS A 156 19.59 -5.71 -5.89
C CYS A 156 19.52 -4.26 -5.38
N LEU A 157 19.43 -4.08 -4.05
CA LEU A 157 19.27 -2.75 -3.47
C LEU A 157 20.56 -1.94 -3.52
N LYS A 158 20.53 -0.83 -4.25
CA LYS A 158 21.61 0.17 -4.25
C LYS A 158 21.55 1.06 -3.03
N THR A 159 20.36 1.30 -2.49
CA THR A 159 20.14 2.26 -1.40
C THR A 159 19.02 1.79 -0.48
N ILE A 160 19.30 1.81 0.82
CA ILE A 160 18.30 1.60 1.88
C ILE A 160 18.32 2.85 2.76
N LYS A 161 17.16 3.48 2.95
CA LYS A 161 17.00 4.66 3.80
C LYS A 161 16.01 4.37 4.92
N PHE A 162 16.44 4.72 6.11
CA PHE A 162 15.68 4.64 7.33
C PHE A 162 15.34 6.07 7.76
N LEU A 163 14.04 6.38 7.79
CA LEU A 163 13.56 7.71 8.17
C LEU A 163 12.74 7.58 9.46
N ASP A 164 13.27 8.11 10.55
CA ASP A 164 12.50 8.23 11.78
C ASP A 164 11.37 9.25 11.60
N LEU A 165 10.22 8.98 12.21
CA LEU A 165 9.20 10.01 12.39
C LEU A 165 9.72 10.99 13.44
N GLU A 166 9.89 12.26 13.07
CA GLU A 166 10.21 13.28 14.06
C GLU A 166 9.14 13.28 15.16
N PRO A 167 9.53 13.37 16.45
CA PRO A 167 8.63 13.20 17.59
C PRO A 167 7.55 14.30 17.77
N GLY A 168 7.14 15.00 16.71
CA GLY A 168 6.16 16.10 16.75
C GLY A 168 4.98 16.01 15.76
N MET A 169 4.90 14.98 14.91
CA MET A 169 3.88 14.91 13.83
C MET A 169 2.68 14.00 14.12
N MET A 170 2.57 13.39 15.32
CA MET A 170 1.31 12.79 15.77
C MET A 170 0.49 13.82 16.54
N LYS A 171 -0.30 14.62 15.81
CA LYS A 171 -1.42 15.39 16.36
C LYS A 171 -2.66 15.15 15.52
#